data_AF-A0A059F203-F1
#
_entry.id   AF-A0A059F203-F1
#
_cell.length_a   1.000
_cell.length_b   1.000
_cell.length_c   1.000
_cell.angle_alpha   90.00
_cell.angle_beta   90.00
_cell.angle_gamma   90.00
#
_symmetry.space_group_name_H-M   'P 1'
#
loop_
_entity.id
_entity.type
_entity.pdbx_description
1 polymer ?
#
loop_
_entity_poly.entity_id
_entity_poly.type
_entity_poly.pdbx_seq_one_letter_code
_entity_poly.pdbx_strand_id
1 'polypeptide(L)'
;MPSSETSNKKLFKYICNTIEKIIKKIIQNLPETDFSNNILGGPGLIIQVDETMLNYKAKSHRGCSPSSKTDSTWIVEISNSTKRVLAKVMENKKAETIIPIKCSQVAAGSLIWTDEHKSYASLV
;
A
#
# COMPACT_ATOMS: atom_id res chain seq x y z
N MET A 1 -44.22 20.25 6.58
CA MET A 1 -43.36 19.13 7.01
C MET A 1 -42.17 19.06 6.06
N PRO A 2 -40.91 18.95 6.52
CA PRO A 2 -39.79 18.76 5.61
C PRO A 2 -40.00 17.47 4.79
N SER A 3 -39.78 17.54 3.48
CA SER A 3 -39.94 16.39 2.59
C SER A 3 -39.00 15.26 3.02
N SER A 4 -39.45 14.00 2.92
CA SER A 4 -38.69 12.79 3.24
C SER A 4 -37.28 12.78 2.61
N GLU A 5 -37.15 13.38 1.44
CA GLU A 5 -35.91 13.58 0.69
C GLU A 5 -34.87 14.44 1.43
N THR A 6 -35.33 15.45 2.18
CA THR A 6 -34.46 16.36 2.95
C THR A 6 -33.89 15.65 4.20
N SER A 7 -34.70 14.79 4.83
CA SER A 7 -34.25 13.96 5.96
C SER A 7 -33.21 12.91 5.55
N ASN A 8 -33.41 12.25 4.41
CA ASN A 8 -32.47 11.24 3.89
C ASN A 8 -31.11 11.84 3.54
N LYS A 9 -31.07 13.04 2.92
CA LYS A 9 -29.82 13.76 2.63
C LYS A 9 -29.05 14.12 3.90
N LYS A 10 -29.75 14.52 4.97
CA LYS A 10 -29.15 14.86 6.26
C LYS A 10 -28.54 13.64 6.95
N LEU A 11 -29.26 12.51 6.93
CA LEU A 11 -28.78 11.24 7.49
C LEU A 11 -27.54 10.75 6.74
N PHE A 12 -27.57 10.77 5.40
CA PHE A 12 -26.41 10.38 4.58
C PHE A 12 -25.17 11.21 4.90
N LYS A 13 -25.31 12.54 4.98
CA LYS A 13 -24.22 13.44 5.36
C LYS A 13 -23.65 13.14 6.75
N TYR A 14 -24.51 12.83 7.72
CA TYR A 14 -24.06 12.44 9.07
C TYR A 14 -23.25 11.14 9.06
N ILE A 15 -23.68 10.14 8.29
CA ILE A 15 -22.98 8.86 8.12
C ILE A 15 -21.61 9.10 7.49
N CYS A 16 -21.52 9.84 6.38
CA CYS A 16 -20.25 10.17 5.72
C CYS A 16 -19.27 10.85 6.69
N ASN A 17 -19.73 11.86 7.43
CA ASN A 17 -18.89 12.55 8.40
C ASN A 17 -18.40 11.63 9.53
N THR A 18 -19.22 10.67 9.94
CA THR A 18 -18.84 9.69 10.99
C THR A 18 -17.79 8.73 10.46
N ILE A 19 -17.96 8.22 9.24
CA ILE A 19 -16.99 7.35 8.57
C ILE A 19 -15.65 8.09 8.41
N GLU A 20 -15.66 9.33 7.94
CA GLU A 20 -14.45 10.14 7.81
C GLU A 20 -13.71 10.31 9.14
N LYS A 21 -14.43 10.55 10.24
CA LYS A 21 -13.84 10.65 11.58
C LYS A 21 -13.20 9.34 12.03
N ILE A 22 -13.86 8.21 11.76
CA ILE A 22 -13.33 6.88 12.09
C ILE A 22 -12.06 6.62 11.29
N ILE A 23 -12.09 6.86 9.97
CA ILE A 23 -10.91 6.68 9.09
C ILE A 23 -9.74 7.55 9.56
N LYS A 24 -9.98 8.84 9.86
CA LYS A 24 -8.94 9.73 10.39
C LYS A 24 -8.35 9.21 11.69
N LYS A 25 -9.19 8.71 12.60
CA LYS A 25 -8.73 8.14 13.87
C LYS A 25 -7.93 6.86 13.65
N ILE A 26 -8.31 6.01 12.71
CA ILE A 26 -7.51 4.82 12.36
C ILE A 26 -6.14 5.25 11.82
N ILE A 27 -6.10 6.17 10.85
CA ILE A 27 -4.85 6.67 10.26
C ILE A 27 -3.91 7.26 11.32
N GLN A 28 -4.45 8.04 12.27
CA GLN A 28 -3.68 8.63 13.37
C GLN A 28 -3.09 7.60 14.35
N ASN A 29 -3.67 6.40 14.42
CA ASN A 29 -3.19 5.32 15.28
C ASN A 29 -2.34 4.29 14.52
N LEU A 30 -2.16 4.44 13.19
CA LEU A 30 -1.23 3.60 12.46
C LEU A 30 0.20 3.91 12.93
N PRO A 31 1.06 2.89 13.08
CA PRO A 31 2.47 3.12 13.36
C PRO A 31 3.13 3.87 12.21
N GLU A 32 4.30 4.46 12.46
CA GLU A 32 5.11 5.07 11.41
C GLU A 32 5.38 4.06 10.29
N THR A 33 5.02 4.44 9.06
CA THR A 33 5.12 3.58 7.88
C THR A 33 6.24 4.01 6.93
N ASP A 34 6.88 5.16 7.15
CA ASP A 34 8.09 5.56 6.41
C ASP A 34 9.32 5.14 7.22
N PHE A 35 10.15 4.28 6.64
CA PHE A 35 11.35 3.77 7.28
C PHE A 35 12.61 4.43 6.72
N SER A 36 12.51 5.56 6.01
CA SER A 36 13.66 6.29 5.47
C SER A 36 14.74 6.61 6.51
N ASN A 37 14.34 6.91 7.76
CA ASN A 37 15.26 7.17 8.88
C ASN A 37 15.66 5.91 9.68
N ASN A 38 15.01 4.77 9.43
CA ASN A 38 15.25 3.50 10.10
C ASN A 38 14.91 2.34 9.17
N ILE A 39 15.72 2.21 8.12
CA ILE A 39 15.49 1.30 7.00
C ILE A 39 15.26 -0.14 7.43
N LEU A 40 14.48 -0.86 6.65
CA LEU A 40 14.11 -2.25 6.90
C LEU A 40 15.29 -3.18 6.62
N GLY A 41 15.38 -4.27 7.37
CA GLY A 41 16.35 -5.33 7.11
C GLY A 41 17.76 -5.01 7.59
N GLY A 42 18.74 -5.57 6.88
CA GLY A 42 20.16 -5.55 7.24
C GLY A 42 20.81 -6.92 7.01
N PRO A 43 22.14 -7.02 7.19
CA PRO A 43 22.85 -8.29 7.08
C PRO A 43 22.21 -9.39 7.93
N GLY A 44 21.89 -10.52 7.29
CA GLY A 44 21.26 -11.67 7.96
C GLY A 44 19.73 -11.58 8.13
N LEU A 45 19.08 -10.52 7.63
CA LEU A 45 17.63 -10.38 7.65
C LEU A 45 17.00 -10.60 6.27
N ILE A 46 15.82 -11.21 6.27
CA ILE A 46 15.01 -11.45 5.08
C ILE A 46 13.95 -10.36 4.96
N ILE A 47 13.91 -9.73 3.78
CA ILE A 47 12.87 -8.78 3.39
C ILE A 47 12.03 -9.41 2.29
N GLN A 48 10.72 -9.53 2.51
CA GLN A 48 9.80 -9.88 1.45
C GLN A 48 9.25 -8.62 0.79
N VAL A 49 9.23 -8.62 -0.53
CA VAL A 49 8.64 -7.54 -1.32
C VAL A 49 7.66 -8.12 -2.31
N ASP A 50 6.52 -7.45 -2.46
CA ASP A 50 5.49 -7.85 -3.41
C ASP A 50 4.73 -6.61 -3.91
N GLU A 51 4.13 -6.76 -5.09
CA GLU A 51 3.47 -5.70 -5.84
C GLU A 51 2.03 -6.06 -6.19
N THR A 52 1.08 -5.47 -5.47
CA THR A 52 -0.35 -5.69 -5.71
C THR A 52 -0.99 -4.54 -6.48
N MET A 53 -1.89 -4.89 -7.39
CA MET A 53 -2.73 -3.93 -8.10
C MET A 53 -3.96 -3.64 -7.24
N LEU A 54 -4.09 -2.39 -6.77
CA LEU A 54 -5.23 -1.89 -6.01
C LEU A 54 -6.29 -1.34 -6.97
N ASN A 55 -7.10 -2.24 -7.54
CA ASN A 55 -8.27 -1.84 -8.30
C ASN A 55 -9.46 -1.56 -7.37
N TYR A 56 -10.16 -0.45 -7.59
CA TYR A 56 -11.39 -0.07 -6.86
C TYR A 56 -12.55 -1.10 -6.99
N LYS A 57 -12.48 -2.07 -7.92
CA LYS A 57 -13.48 -3.14 -8.06
C LYS A 57 -12.88 -4.52 -7.79
N ALA A 58 -13.65 -5.37 -7.11
CA ALA A 58 -13.30 -6.75 -6.79
C ALA A 58 -12.86 -7.54 -8.03
N LYS A 59 -11.84 -8.40 -7.87
CA LYS A 59 -11.18 -9.18 -8.95
C LYS A 59 -12.14 -10.01 -9.83
N SER A 60 -13.39 -10.20 -9.43
CA SER A 60 -14.40 -11.00 -10.13
C SER A 60 -15.19 -10.26 -11.22
N HIS A 61 -15.13 -8.93 -11.30
CA HIS A 61 -15.93 -8.19 -12.30
C HIS A 61 -15.11 -7.88 -13.56
N ARG A 62 -15.32 -8.69 -14.61
CA ARG A 62 -14.75 -8.51 -15.96
C ARG A 62 -15.30 -7.24 -16.61
N GLY A 63 -14.71 -6.11 -16.25
CA GLY A 63 -15.11 -4.79 -16.72
C GLY A 63 -14.21 -3.72 -16.09
N CYS A 64 -12.90 -3.88 -16.26
CA CYS A 64 -11.95 -2.84 -15.86
C CYS A 64 -11.99 -1.71 -16.90
N SER A 65 -12.15 -0.47 -16.43
CA SER A 65 -11.57 0.65 -17.18
C SER A 65 -10.04 0.56 -17.00
N PRO A 66 -9.24 0.48 -18.07
CA PRO A 66 -7.78 0.44 -17.98
C PRO A 66 -7.18 1.69 -17.31
N SER A 67 -7.97 2.77 -17.19
CA SER A 67 -7.52 4.12 -16.83
C SER A 67 -7.44 4.42 -15.33
N SER A 68 -7.95 3.55 -14.45
CA SER A 68 -7.95 3.79 -12.98
C SER A 68 -7.20 2.71 -12.19
N LYS A 69 -6.14 2.15 -12.78
CA LYS A 69 -5.26 1.21 -12.08
C LYS A 69 -4.38 1.99 -11.12
N THR A 70 -4.52 1.72 -9.83
CA THR A 70 -3.57 2.17 -8.82
C THR A 70 -2.73 0.97 -8.43
N ASP A 71 -1.42 1.06 -8.59
CA ASP A 71 -0.51 0.01 -8.14
C ASP A 71 0.01 0.35 -6.75
N SER A 72 0.35 -0.67 -5.97
CA SER A 72 1.03 -0.50 -4.69
C SER A 72 2.12 -1.55 -4.52
N THR A 73 3.24 -1.13 -3.94
CA THR A 73 4.27 -2.03 -3.44
C THR A 73 4.17 -2.08 -1.94
N TRP A 74 4.30 -3.28 -1.39
CA TRP A 74 4.49 -3.47 0.03
C TRP A 74 5.81 -4.20 0.29
N ILE A 75 6.49 -3.78 1.36
CA ILE A 75 7.77 -4.34 1.82
C ILE A 75 7.57 -4.78 3.26
N VAL A 76 7.85 -6.04 3.54
CA VAL A 76 7.71 -6.63 4.88
C VAL A 76 9.06 -7.15 5.34
N GLU A 77 9.47 -6.76 6.54
CA GLU A 77 10.56 -7.42 7.23
C GLU A 77 10.07 -8.69 7.92
N ILE A 78 10.75 -9.81 7.62
CA ILE A 78 10.45 -11.12 8.20
C ILE A 78 11.60 -11.48 9.14
N SER A 79 11.59 -10.92 10.36
CA SER A 79 12.59 -11.20 11.40
C SER A 79 12.03 -12.12 12.47
N ASN A 80 11.98 -13.44 12.22
CA ASN A 80 11.32 -14.49 13.05
C ASN A 80 9.82 -14.28 13.35
N SER A 81 9.30 -13.06 13.20
CA SER A 81 7.91 -12.64 13.19
C SER A 81 7.77 -11.34 12.38
N THR A 82 6.58 -11.06 11.84
CA THR A 82 6.33 -9.83 11.08
C THR A 82 6.23 -8.64 12.03
N LYS A 83 7.25 -7.76 12.03
CA LYS A 83 7.30 -6.61 12.95
C LYS A 83 7.13 -5.25 12.27
N ARG A 84 7.53 -5.13 10.99
CA ARG A 84 7.55 -3.85 10.27
C ARG A 84 7.11 -4.05 8.82
N VAL A 85 6.22 -3.17 8.35
CA VAL A 85 5.63 -3.21 7.00
C VAL A 85 5.55 -1.81 6.43
N LEU A 86 6.14 -1.61 5.26
CA LEU A 86 5.91 -0.44 4.42
C LEU A 86 4.84 -0.80 3.38
N ALA A 87 3.87 0.10 3.18
CA ALA A 87 2.96 0.03 2.04
C ALA A 87 2.97 1.39 1.33
N LYS A 88 3.34 1.39 0.05
CA LYS A 88 3.45 2.61 -0.75
C LYS A 88 2.67 2.48 -2.05
N VAL A 89 1.80 3.44 -2.29
CA VAL A 89 1.13 3.60 -3.59
C VAL A 89 2.16 4.07 -4.62
N MET A 90 2.11 3.48 -5.81
CA MET A 90 2.99 3.80 -6.92
C MET A 90 2.19 4.19 -8.15
N GLU A 91 2.77 5.04 -8.97
CA GLU A 91 2.17 5.47 -10.23
C GLU A 91 2.23 4.38 -11.31
N ASN A 92 3.25 3.51 -11.26
CA ASN A 92 3.42 2.40 -12.19
C ASN A 92 4.38 1.33 -11.63
N LYS A 93 4.35 0.12 -12.22
CA LYS A 93 5.25 -1.00 -11.86
C LYS A 93 6.57 -1.05 -12.62
N LYS A 94 7.03 0.03 -13.26
CA LYS A 94 8.31 0.00 -14.00
C LYS A 94 9.48 -0.12 -13.02
N ALA A 95 10.56 -0.73 -13.49
CA ALA A 95 11.81 -0.87 -12.72
C ALA A 95 12.32 0.49 -12.20
N GLU A 96 12.25 1.53 -13.04
CA GLU A 96 12.64 2.91 -12.70
C GLU A 96 11.87 3.51 -11.51
N THR A 97 10.65 3.04 -11.25
CA THR A 97 9.82 3.49 -10.11
C THR A 97 10.05 2.61 -8.89
N ILE A 98 10.09 1.30 -9.09
CA ILE A 98 10.14 0.33 -8.00
C ILE A 98 11.52 0.29 -7.34
N ILE A 99 12.59 0.26 -8.13
CA ILE A 99 13.96 0.09 -7.62
C ILE A 99 14.34 1.20 -6.62
N PRO A 100 14.15 2.50 -6.93
CA PRO A 100 14.47 3.56 -5.98
C PRO A 100 13.66 3.50 -4.68
N ILE A 101 12.38 3.09 -4.74
CA ILE A 101 11.55 2.92 -3.56
C ILE A 101 12.12 1.83 -2.66
N LYS A 102 12.52 0.68 -3.22
CA LYS A 102 13.14 -0.41 -2.45
C LYS A 102 14.49 0.03 -1.87
N CYS A 103 15.37 0.64 -2.67
CA CYS A 103 16.69 1.07 -2.23
C CYS A 103 16.66 2.13 -1.12
N SER A 104 15.64 2.99 -1.10
CA SER A 104 15.48 4.00 -0.03
C SER A 104 14.93 3.44 1.28
N GLN A 105 14.45 2.20 1.29
CA GLN A 105 13.70 1.62 2.42
C GLN A 105 14.30 0.31 2.93
N VAL A 106 15.27 -0.28 2.22
CA VAL A 106 15.91 -1.56 2.56
C VAL A 106 17.40 -1.36 2.75
N ALA A 107 17.93 -1.84 3.88
CA ALA A 107 19.35 -1.80 4.20
C ALA A 107 20.19 -2.63 3.24
N ALA A 108 21.40 -2.14 2.94
CA ALA A 108 22.40 -2.88 2.19
C ALA A 108 22.74 -4.21 2.90
N GLY A 109 22.96 -5.26 2.11
CA GLY A 109 23.26 -6.60 2.62
C GLY A 109 22.03 -7.39 3.09
N SER A 110 20.81 -6.87 2.94
CA SER A 110 19.58 -7.63 3.17
C SER A 110 19.38 -8.73 2.12
N LEU A 111 18.77 -9.85 2.53
CA LEU A 111 18.30 -10.87 1.59
C LEU A 111 16.87 -10.52 1.15
N ILE A 112 16.69 -10.16 -0.11
CA ILE A 112 15.38 -9.79 -0.66
C ILE A 112 14.72 -11.01 -1.30
N TRP A 113 13.50 -11.33 -0.85
CA TRP A 113 12.60 -12.29 -1.46
C TRP A 113 11.51 -11.53 -2.19
N THR A 114 11.37 -11.78 -3.49
CA THR A 114 10.36 -11.17 -4.35
C THR A 114 9.82 -12.24 -5.28
N ASP A 115 8.61 -12.02 -5.81
CA ASP A 115 8.21 -12.78 -6.99
C ASP A 115 9.06 -12.36 -8.20
N GLU A 116 9.12 -13.21 -9.23
CA GLU A 116 9.88 -12.95 -10.47
C GLU A 116 9.21 -11.87 -11.34
N HIS A 117 8.79 -10.75 -10.74
CA HIS A 117 8.24 -9.63 -11.48
C HIS A 117 9.27 -9.13 -12.50
N LYS A 118 8.82 -8.89 -13.74
CA LYS A 118 9.69 -8.54 -14.88
C LYS A 118 10.56 -7.32 -14.64
N SER A 119 10.14 -6.43 -13.75
CA SER A 119 10.91 -5.24 -13.36
C SER A 119 12.24 -5.56 -12.66
N TYR A 120 12.43 -6.80 -12.19
CA TYR A 120 13.69 -7.27 -11.60
C TYR A 120 14.57 -8.05 -12.58
N ALA A 121 14.14 -8.26 -13.82
CA ALA A 121 14.88 -9.09 -14.78
C ALA A 121 16.28 -8.54 -15.08
N SER A 122 16.53 -7.25 -14.86
CA SER A 122 17.85 -6.63 -15.03
C SER A 122 18.76 -6.72 -13.79
N LEU A 123 18.28 -7.30 -12.69
CA LEU A 123 18.98 -7.40 -11.40
C LEU A 123 19.42 -8.84 -11.07
N VAL A 124 19.05 -9.81 -11.91
CA VAL A 124 19.36 -11.24 -11.78
C VAL A 124 20.33 -11.64 -12.88
#